data_AF-A0A8I2YY69-F1
#
_entry.id   AF-A0A8I2YY69-F1
#
_cell.length_a   1.000
_cell.length_b   1.000
_cell.length_c   1.000
_cell.angle_alpha   90.00
_cell.angle_beta   90.00
_cell.angle_gamma   90.00
#
_symmetry.space_group_name_H-M   'P 1'
#
loop_
_entity.id
_entity.type
_entity.pdbx_description
1 polymer ?
#
loop_
_entity_poly.entity_id
_entity_poly.type
_entity_poly.pdbx_seq_one_letter_code
_entity_poly.pdbx_strand_id
1 'polypeptide(L)' 'MAFTIKEEDVPASLYLNLDQTQIIYAQGSSLTWTKRDAKQVSTISEDEKRAFTAVVSVSCLGKLLPLQAVYQGVTMKSCP' A
#
# COMPACT_ATOMS: atom_id res chain seq x y z
N MET A 1 -5.68 -8.22 -26.06
CA MET A 1 -6.52 -7.92 -24.88
C MET A 1 -7.46 -6.75 -25.12
N ALA A 2 -7.03 -5.58 -25.64
CA ALA A 2 -7.95 -4.47 -25.94
C ALA A 2 -9.04 -4.81 -27.00
N PHE A 3 -8.75 -5.70 -27.96
CA PHE A 3 -9.74 -6.17 -28.95
C PHE A 3 -10.94 -6.86 -28.30
N THR A 4 -10.72 -7.69 -27.28
CA THR A 4 -11.76 -8.47 -26.59
C THR A 4 -12.75 -7.58 -25.85
N ILE A 5 -12.29 -6.43 -25.35
CA ILE A 5 -13.15 -5.43 -24.72
C ILE A 5 -14.23 -4.93 -25.69
N LYS A 6 -13.87 -4.75 -26.97
CA LYS A 6 -14.79 -4.30 -28.02
C LYS A 6 -15.72 -5.43 -28.49
N GLU A 7 -15.19 -6.63 -28.71
CA GLU A 7 -15.99 -7.76 -29.23
C GLU A 7 -17.04 -8.24 -28.23
N GLU A 8 -16.72 -8.21 -26.94
CA GLU A 8 -17.61 -8.68 -25.86
C GLU A 8 -18.46 -7.55 -25.26
N ASP A 9 -18.45 -6.35 -25.86
CA ASP A 9 -19.15 -5.14 -25.41
C ASP A 9 -19.05 -4.91 -23.89
N VAL A 10 -17.81 -5.03 -23.37
CA VAL A 10 -17.55 -5.00 -21.93
C VAL A 10 -17.96 -3.64 -21.37
N PRO A 11 -18.79 -3.58 -20.32
CA PRO A 11 -19.21 -2.31 -19.75
C PRO A 11 -18.03 -1.45 -19.27
N ALA A 12 -18.11 -0.14 -19.50
CA ALA A 12 -17.06 0.80 -19.07
C ALA A 12 -16.81 0.77 -17.54
N SER A 13 -17.79 0.33 -16.75
CA SER A 13 -17.63 0.10 -15.30
C SER A 13 -16.57 -0.96 -14.96
N LEU A 14 -16.25 -1.86 -15.90
CA LEU A 14 -15.26 -2.93 -15.74
C LEU A 14 -13.90 -2.59 -16.34
N TYR A 15 -13.74 -1.40 -16.93
CA TYR A 15 -12.44 -0.91 -17.37
C TYR A 15 -11.69 -0.40 -16.15
N LEU A 16 -10.77 -1.21 -15.62
CA LEU A 16 -10.02 -0.89 -14.41
C LEU A 16 -8.61 -0.47 -14.76
N ASN A 17 -8.21 0.69 -14.25
CA ASN A 17 -6.80 1.03 -14.14
C ASN A 17 -6.31 0.61 -12.75
N LEU A 18 -5.20 -0.10 -12.70
CA LEU A 18 -4.62 -0.69 -11.50
C LEU A 18 -3.14 -0.32 -11.45
N ASP A 19 -2.70 0.16 -10.30
CA ASP A 19 -1.29 0.42 -10.04
C ASP A 19 -0.87 -0.08 -8.65
N GLN A 20 0.42 -0.36 -8.49
CA GLN A 20 1.01 -0.82 -7.24
C GLN A 20 2.05 0.20 -6.77
N THR A 21 1.88 0.69 -5.54
CA THR A 21 2.81 1.64 -4.94
C THR A 21 3.31 1.15 -3.58
N GLN A 22 4.59 1.38 -3.30
CA GLN A 22 5.19 1.05 -2.02
C GLN A 22 4.90 2.18 -1.02
N ILE A 23 4.20 1.84 0.07
CA ILE A 23 3.93 2.76 1.16
C ILE A 23 4.91 2.48 2.29
N ILE A 24 5.76 3.46 2.59
CA ILE A 24 6.70 3.42 3.71
C ILE A 24 5.93 3.84 4.97
N TYR A 25 6.08 3.09 6.06
CA TYR A 25 5.57 3.53 7.35
C TYR A 25 6.33 4.78 7.77
N ALA A 26 5.62 5.90 7.82
CA ALA A 26 6.14 7.16 8.32
C ALA A 26 5.66 7.36 9.76
N GLN A 27 6.58 7.60 10.68
CA GLN A 27 6.25 8.06 12.01
C GLN A 27 5.64 9.48 11.90
N GLY A 28 4.32 9.59 12.01
CA GLY A 28 3.59 10.86 11.86
C GLY A 28 3.82 11.88 12.99
N SER A 29 4.76 11.63 13.91
CA SER A 29 5.13 12.55 14.98
C SER A 29 6.62 12.45 15.29
N SER A 30 7.22 13.55 15.74
CA SER A 30 8.62 13.57 16.20
C SER A 30 8.79 13.05 17.64
N LEU A 31 7.79 12.32 18.17
CA LEU A 31 7.79 11.81 19.54
C LEU A 31 7.99 10.30 19.53
N THR A 32 9.06 9.85 20.16
CA THR A 32 9.40 8.44 20.38
C THR A 32 9.47 8.15 21.88
N TRP A 33 9.30 6.88 22.25
CA TRP A 33 9.43 6.45 23.64
C TRP A 33 10.78 5.76 23.87
N THR A 34 11.57 6.26 24.81
CA THR A 34 12.88 5.70 25.15
C THR A 34 13.15 5.80 26.66
N LYS A 35 14.20 5.12 27.15
CA LYS A 35 14.63 5.27 28.54
C LYS A 35 15.08 6.70 28.81
N ARG A 36 14.78 7.21 30.01
CA ARG A 36 15.26 8.52 30.47
C ARG A 36 16.79 8.57 30.33
N ASP A 37 17.32 9.69 29.83
CA ASP A 37 18.74 9.95 29.56
C ASP A 37 19.37 9.18 28.38
N ALA A 38 18.57 8.59 27.49
CA ALA A 38 19.07 8.00 26.25
C ALA A 38 19.64 9.08 25.31
N LYS A 39 20.92 8.94 24.92
CA LYS A 39 21.62 9.86 24.01
C LYS A 39 21.36 9.59 22.53
N GLN A 40 20.98 8.36 22.19
CA GLN A 40 20.61 7.95 20.84
C GLN A 40 19.24 7.29 20.91
N VAL A 41 18.31 7.78 20.11
CA VAL A 41 16.94 7.27 20.06
C VAL A 41 16.70 6.79 18.65
N SER A 42 16.57 5.47 18.48
CA SER A 42 16.20 4.91 17.18
C SER A 42 14.74 5.19 16.89
N THR A 43 14.45 5.53 15.64
CA THR A 43 13.07 5.81 15.19
C THR A 43 12.64 4.75 14.17
N ILE A 44 11.39 4.30 14.28
CA ILE A 44 10.77 3.35 13.34
C ILE A 44 10.35 4.15 12.11
N SER A 45 11.32 4.50 11.27
CA SER A 45 11.21 5.04 9.91
C SER A 45 12.58 5.44 9.37
N GLU A 46 13.48 5.94 10.22
CA GLU A 46 14.85 6.32 9.83
C GLU A 46 15.81 5.13 9.87
N ASP A 47 15.74 4.29 10.90
CA ASP A 47 16.66 3.15 11.08
C ASP A 47 16.15 1.85 10.46
N GLU A 48 14.85 1.55 10.58
CA GLU A 48 14.22 0.33 10.05
C GLU A 48 13.08 0.70 9.09
N LYS A 49 13.38 0.72 7.79
CA LYS A 49 12.39 1.02 6.74
C LYS A 49 11.42 -0.15 6.59
N ARG A 50 10.25 -0.03 7.22
CA ARG A 50 9.11 -0.92 6.96
C ARG A 50 8.26 -0.34 5.85
N ALA A 51 7.75 -1.19 4.98
CA ALA A 51 6.83 -0.80 3.93
C ALA A 51 5.82 -1.92 3.63
N PHE A 52 4.69 -1.55 3.05
CA PHE A 52 3.73 -2.47 2.46
C PHE A 52 3.40 -2.03 1.04
N THR A 53 2.87 -2.93 0.22
CA THR A 53 2.44 -2.59 -1.15
C THR A 53 0.95 -2.24 -1.12
N ALA A 54 0.60 -1.03 -1.51
CA ALA A 54 -0.77 -0.65 -1.76
C ALA A 54 -1.12 -0.91 -3.22
N VAL A 55 -2.19 -1.65 -3.46
CA VAL A 55 -2.80 -1.81 -4.79
C VAL A 55 -3.98 -0.87 -4.87
N VAL A 56 -3.92 0.06 -5.83
CA VAL A 56 -4.96 1.08 -6.06
C VAL A 56 -5.66 0.76 -7.38
N SER A 57 -6.99 0.70 -7.37
CA SER A 57 -7.79 0.55 -8.60
C SER A 57 -8.82 1.65 -8.75
N VAL A 58 -8.96 2.14 -9.97
CA VAL A 58 -9.98 3.10 -10.36
C VAL A 58 -10.66 2.60 -11.63
N SER A 59 -12.00 2.55 -11.64
CA SER A 59 -12.75 2.25 -12.86
C SER A 59 -12.78 3.45 -13.80
N CYS A 60 -13.01 3.21 -15.09
CA CYS A 60 -13.14 4.27 -16.10
C CYS A 60 -14.30 5.24 -15.81
N LEU A 61 -15.29 4.81 -15.00
CA LEU A 61 -16.36 5.68 -14.51
C LEU A 61 -15.96 6.52 -13.28
N GLY A 62 -14.68 6.52 -12.89
CA GLY A 62 -14.15 7.28 -11.75
C GLY A 62 -14.44 6.65 -10.38
N LYS A 63 -14.89 5.39 -10.33
CA LYS A 63 -15.14 4.70 -9.06
C LYS A 63 -13.84 4.12 -8.51
N LEU A 64 -13.44 4.58 -7.33
CA LEU A 64 -12.37 3.95 -6.55
C LEU A 64 -12.86 2.58 -6.07
N LEU A 65 -12.08 1.54 -6.36
CA LEU A 65 -12.31 0.19 -5.84
C LEU A 65 -11.60 0.02 -4.49
N PRO A 66 -11.97 -0.99 -3.69
CA PRO A 66 -11.33 -1.25 -2.42
C PRO A 66 -9.80 -1.34 -2.56
N LEU A 67 -9.11 -0.55 -1.73
CA LEU A 67 -7.65 -0.58 -1.64
C LEU A 67 -7.22 -1.93 -1.04
N GLN A 68 -6.21 -2.56 -1.64
CA GLN A 68 -5.60 -3.76 -1.08
C GLN A 68 -4.23 -3.42 -0.51
N ALA A 69 -4.05 -3.64 0.78
CA ALA A 69 -2.73 -3.59 1.42
C ALA A 69 -2.14 -5.00 1.42
N VAL A 70 -1.03 -5.18 0.71
CA VAL A 70 -0.29 -6.43 0.65
C VAL A 70 0.90 -6.32 1.59
N TYR A 71 0.88 -7.12 2.66
CA TYR A 71 1.96 -7.24 3.61
C TYR A 71 2.79 -8.48 3.32
N GLN A 72 4.11 -8.33 3.34
CA GLN A 72 5.03 -9.45 3.18
C GLN A 72 5.78 -9.65 4.49
N GLY A 73 5.60 -10.82 5.09
CA GLY A 73 6.32 -11.28 6.28
C GLY A 73 7.05 -12.59 5.98
N VAL A 74 8.04 -12.92 6.82
CA VAL A 74 8.81 -14.17 6.69
C VAL A 74 7.95 -15.40 7.01
N THR A 75 6.93 -15.23 7.84
CA THR A 75 5.98 -16.28 8.23
C THR A 75 4.54 -15.81 7.99
N MET A 76 3.60 -16.75 7.79
CA MET A 76 2.18 -16.37 7.69
C MET A 76 1.67 -15.65 8.95
N LYS A 77 2.24 -15.94 10.12
CA LYS A 77 1.90 -15.29 11.39
C LYS A 77 2.45 -13.85 11.51
N SER A 78 3.41 -13.49 10.65
CA SER A 78 3.98 -12.14 10.59
C SER A 78 3.29 -11.24 9.55
N CYS A 79 2.35 -11.79 8.78
CA CYS A 79 1.45 -11.00 7.94
C CYS A 79 0.15 -10.71 8.74
N PRO A 80 -0.43 -9.50 8.63
CA PRO A 80 -1.74 -9.16 9.17
C PRO A 80 -2.89 -9.96 8.56
#